data_AF-A0A952LH80-F1
#
_entry.id   AF-A0A952LH80-F1
#
_cell.length_a   1.000
_cell.length_b   1.000
_cell.length_c   1.000
_cell.angle_alpha   90.00
_cell.angle_beta   90.00
_cell.angle_gamma   90.00
#
_symmetry.space_group_name_H-M   'P 1'
#
loop_
_entity.id
_entity.type
_entity.pdbx_description
1 polymer ?
#
loop_
_entity_poly.entity_id
_entity_poly.type
_entity_poly.pdbx_seq_one_letter_code
_entity_poly.pdbx_strand_id
1 'polypeptide(L)'
;MIEKNVLKTNYAMHPGITLREKLEELKITPKEFAIRTGKPIKTISNVLNGKSSITSEMAIQFEKVLNIPASFWMAKQANYDEYIAREKEKKELAESLKWSKKFPYSYLAKLGYVPFTRDAKEKAKNLLSFFNISKPKSWEKIYINQQLPVFFRISLKKSKNPYSLSAFLRIGEIEASKIDAPPFNKAKLKEVLKNLKDIMNKESEDF
;
A
#
# COMPACT_ATOMS: atom_id res chain seq x y z
N MET A 1 -6.22 28.45 -4.38
CA MET A 1 -5.16 27.46 -4.69
C MET A 1 -5.69 26.59 -5.82
N ILE A 2 -5.08 26.66 -7.00
CA ILE A 2 -5.54 25.90 -8.17
C ILE A 2 -4.99 24.49 -8.02
N GLU A 3 -5.87 23.52 -7.77
CA GLU A 3 -5.56 22.10 -7.88
C GLU A 3 -5.06 21.84 -9.30
N LYS A 4 -3.75 21.61 -9.46
CA LYS A 4 -3.21 21.05 -10.69
C LYS A 4 -3.76 19.64 -10.81
N ASN A 5 -4.87 19.52 -11.52
CA ASN A 5 -5.49 18.27 -11.90
C ASN A 5 -4.50 17.56 -12.85
N VAL A 6 -3.58 16.78 -12.28
CA VAL A 6 -2.63 15.97 -13.04
C VAL A 6 -3.46 14.91 -13.74
N LEU A 7 -3.73 15.13 -15.02
CA LEU A 7 -4.37 14.17 -15.92
C LEU A 7 -3.62 12.84 -15.81
N LYS A 8 -4.16 11.89 -15.04
CA LYS A 8 -3.65 10.53 -14.97
C LYS A 8 -3.98 9.84 -16.28
N THR A 9 -3.00 9.77 -17.17
CA THR A 9 -3.13 9.03 -18.42
C THR A 9 -3.26 7.54 -18.08
N ASN A 10 -4.26 6.86 -18.67
CA ASN A 10 -4.47 5.42 -18.52
C ASN A 10 -3.37 4.54 -19.16
N TYR A 11 -2.31 5.17 -19.64
CA TYR A 11 -1.17 4.56 -20.29
C TYR A 11 0.05 5.46 -20.05
N ALA A 12 1.19 4.85 -19.69
CA ALA A 12 2.45 5.55 -19.57
C ALA A 12 3.50 4.82 -20.42
N MET A 13 4.22 5.57 -21.24
CA MET A 13 5.33 5.07 -22.05
C MET A 13 6.64 5.19 -21.28
N HIS A 14 7.52 4.21 -21.44
CA HIS A 14 8.86 4.28 -20.85
C HIS A 14 9.59 5.54 -21.37
N PRO A 15 10.24 6.33 -20.50
CA PRO A 15 10.89 7.58 -20.91
C PRO A 15 11.98 7.40 -21.97
N GLY A 16 12.54 6.19 -22.07
CA GLY A 16 13.46 5.78 -23.14
C GLY A 16 12.90 5.93 -24.57
N ILE A 17 11.58 5.87 -24.77
CA ILE A 17 10.95 6.13 -26.06
C ILE A 17 11.09 7.61 -26.41
N THR A 18 10.71 8.50 -25.48
CA THR A 18 10.90 9.96 -25.64
C THR A 18 12.37 10.32 -25.79
N LEU A 19 13.27 9.63 -25.08
CA LEU A 19 14.72 9.83 -25.25
C LEU A 19 15.17 9.45 -26.66
N ARG A 20 14.70 8.33 -27.21
CA ARG A 20 15.03 7.90 -28.58
C ARG A 20 14.61 8.95 -29.61
N GLU A 21 13.35 9.40 -29.54
CA GLU A 21 12.81 10.43 -30.44
C GLU A 21 13.66 11.71 -30.37
N LYS A 22 14.06 12.13 -29.16
CA LYS A 22 14.87 13.34 -29.01
C LYS A 22 16.29 13.19 -29.55
N LEU A 23 16.90 12.01 -29.41
CA LEU A 23 18.21 11.73 -29.99
C LEU A 23 18.16 11.71 -31.52
N GLU A 24 17.09 11.16 -32.10
CA GLU A 24 16.85 11.16 -33.55
C GLU A 24 16.67 12.60 -34.08
N GLU A 25 15.89 13.43 -33.39
CA GLU A 25 15.70 14.85 -33.74
C GLU A 25 17.03 15.63 -33.74
N LEU A 26 17.87 15.39 -32.74
CA LEU A 26 19.19 16.03 -32.60
C LEU A 26 20.27 15.36 -33.44
N LYS A 27 19.95 14.28 -34.17
CA LYS A 27 20.90 13.44 -34.93
C LYS A 27 22.08 12.93 -34.09
N ILE A 28 21.86 12.71 -32.80
CA ILE A 28 22.86 12.18 -31.87
C ILE A 28 22.72 10.66 -31.82
N THR A 29 23.78 9.94 -32.13
CA THR A 29 23.75 8.47 -32.02
C THR A 29 23.73 8.02 -30.55
N PRO A 30 23.15 6.86 -30.19
CA PRO A 30 23.22 6.34 -28.82
C PRO A 30 24.66 6.19 -28.29
N LYS A 31 25.60 5.85 -29.19
CA LYS A 31 27.04 5.76 -28.88
C LYS A 31 27.61 7.11 -28.49
N GLU A 32 27.32 8.13 -29.27
CA GLU A 32 27.73 9.50 -28.98
C GLU A 32 27.08 10.03 -27.70
N PHE A 33 25.78 9.79 -27.50
CA PHE A 33 25.08 10.21 -26.29
C PHE A 33 25.66 9.57 -25.02
N ALA A 34 26.03 8.28 -25.09
CA ALA A 34 26.72 7.59 -23.99
C ALA A 34 28.05 8.25 -23.64
N ILE A 35 28.84 8.65 -24.64
CA ILE A 35 30.10 9.39 -24.44
C ILE A 35 29.81 10.75 -23.79
N ARG A 36 28.87 11.53 -24.33
CA ARG A 36 28.51 12.87 -23.81
C ARG A 36 28.01 12.83 -22.36
N THR A 37 27.32 11.77 -21.97
CA THR A 37 26.77 11.59 -20.61
C THR A 37 27.72 10.88 -19.64
N GLY A 38 28.84 10.36 -20.14
CA GLY A 38 29.78 9.56 -19.35
C GLY A 38 29.20 8.22 -18.86
N LYS A 39 28.15 7.72 -19.51
CA LYS A 39 27.50 6.45 -19.14
C LYS A 39 27.89 5.33 -20.11
N PRO A 40 27.93 4.06 -19.66
CA PRO A 40 28.19 2.94 -20.55
C PRO A 40 27.13 2.88 -21.67
N ILE A 41 27.57 2.60 -22.90
CA ILE A 41 26.67 2.43 -24.05
C ILE A 41 25.57 1.40 -23.80
N LYS A 42 25.90 0.34 -23.04
CA LYS A 42 24.94 -0.69 -22.63
C LYS A 42 23.82 -0.11 -21.77
N THR A 43 24.14 0.81 -20.86
CA THR A 43 23.17 1.49 -20.00
C THR A 43 22.22 2.35 -20.83
N ILE A 44 22.75 3.20 -21.72
CA ILE A 44 21.93 4.03 -22.62
C ILE A 44 21.04 3.15 -23.50
N SER A 45 21.59 2.08 -24.09
CA SER A 45 20.82 1.14 -24.91
C SER A 45 19.69 0.47 -24.11
N ASN A 46 19.94 0.06 -22.87
CA ASN A 46 18.90 -0.52 -22.02
C ASN A 46 17.80 0.50 -21.68
N VAL A 47 18.16 1.75 -21.41
CA VAL A 47 17.18 2.84 -21.16
C VAL A 47 16.32 3.06 -22.40
N LEU A 48 16.92 3.22 -23.58
CA LEU A 48 16.20 3.41 -24.85
C LEU A 48 15.22 2.25 -25.13
N ASN A 49 15.63 1.02 -24.83
CA ASN A 49 14.82 -0.18 -25.04
C ASN A 49 13.82 -0.48 -23.91
N GLY A 50 13.69 0.41 -22.91
CA GLY A 50 12.73 0.24 -21.81
C GLY A 50 13.11 -0.85 -20.80
N LYS A 51 14.35 -1.32 -20.81
CA LYS A 51 14.88 -2.36 -19.92
C LYS A 51 15.48 -1.80 -18.63
N SER A 52 15.75 -0.50 -18.57
CA SER A 52 16.32 0.16 -17.39
C SER A 52 15.71 1.53 -17.19
N SER A 53 15.41 1.85 -15.94
CA SER A 53 14.89 3.15 -15.54
C SER A 53 15.95 4.25 -15.67
N ILE A 54 15.49 5.48 -15.89
CA ILE A 54 16.32 6.68 -15.75
C ILE A 54 16.46 7.00 -14.26
N THR A 55 17.69 7.06 -13.76
CA THR A 55 17.99 7.46 -12.37
C THR A 55 18.16 8.98 -12.30
N SER A 56 18.06 9.54 -11.09
CA SER A 56 18.25 10.98 -10.87
C SER A 56 19.60 11.49 -11.39
N GLU A 57 20.66 10.70 -11.21
CA GLU A 57 22.00 11.02 -11.72
C GLU A 57 22.03 11.06 -13.26
N MET A 58 21.40 10.08 -13.92
CA MET A 58 21.26 10.07 -15.37
C MET A 58 20.42 11.25 -15.85
N ALA A 59 19.34 11.60 -15.16
CA ALA A 59 18.50 12.75 -15.53
C ALA A 59 19.28 14.08 -15.51
N ILE A 60 20.15 14.30 -14.51
CA ILE A 60 21.02 15.47 -14.44
C ILE A 60 22.05 15.49 -15.58
N GLN A 61 22.61 14.33 -15.94
CA GLN A 61 23.52 14.22 -17.09
C GLN A 61 22.79 14.47 -18.42
N PHE A 62 21.57 13.96 -18.56
CA PHE A 62 20.75 14.14 -19.75
C PHE A 62 20.36 15.60 -19.92
N GLU A 63 20.06 16.30 -18.81
CA GLU A 63 19.80 17.74 -18.81
C GLU A 63 20.96 18.53 -19.40
N LYS A 64 22.20 18.24 -18.99
CA LYS A 64 23.40 18.92 -19.52
C LYS A 64 23.60 18.70 -21.02
N VAL A 65 23.17 17.56 -21.56
CA VAL A 65 23.39 17.20 -22.98
C VAL A 65 22.23 17.63 -23.86
N LEU A 66 21.00 17.53 -23.37
CA LEU A 66 19.76 17.75 -24.15
C LEU A 66 19.11 19.11 -23.85
N ASN A 67 19.58 19.82 -22.83
CA ASN A 67 19.00 21.06 -22.32
C ASN A 67 17.51 20.91 -21.93
N ILE A 68 17.14 19.70 -21.47
CA ILE A 68 15.80 19.35 -20.98
C ILE A 68 15.91 19.11 -19.47
N PRO A 69 15.13 19.79 -18.63
CA PRO A 69 15.24 19.68 -17.17
C PRO A 69 15.21 18.24 -16.67
N ALA A 70 16.07 17.89 -15.70
CA ALA A 70 16.08 16.57 -15.07
C ALA A 70 14.71 16.20 -14.49
N SER A 71 13.96 17.19 -13.99
CA SER A 71 12.60 17.03 -13.47
C SER A 71 11.62 16.47 -14.51
N PHE A 72 11.80 16.79 -15.80
CA PHE A 72 10.99 16.24 -16.89
C PHE A 72 11.20 14.73 -17.03
N TRP A 73 12.46 14.29 -17.03
CA TRP A 73 12.81 12.87 -17.13
C TRP A 73 12.34 12.08 -15.91
N MET A 74 12.53 12.65 -14.72
CA MET A 74 12.08 12.04 -13.46
C MET A 74 10.55 11.94 -13.39
N ALA A 75 9.83 12.97 -13.83
CA ALA A 75 8.36 12.93 -13.88
C ALA A 75 7.87 11.83 -14.83
N LYS A 76 8.47 11.70 -16.03
CA LYS A 76 8.12 10.62 -16.96
C LYS A 76 8.43 9.24 -16.41
N GLN A 77 9.59 9.06 -15.77
CA GLN A 77 9.97 7.79 -15.16
C GLN A 77 9.00 7.41 -14.03
N ALA A 78 8.68 8.36 -13.14
CA ALA A 78 7.75 8.14 -12.05
C ALA A 78 6.34 7.74 -12.54
N ASN A 79 5.84 8.42 -13.58
CA ASN A 79 4.55 8.09 -14.19
C ASN A 79 4.55 6.66 -14.80
N TYR A 80 5.64 6.29 -15.47
CA TYR A 80 5.80 4.93 -16.02
C TYR A 80 5.86 3.88 -14.92
N ASP A 81 6.66 4.10 -13.88
CA ASP A 81 6.83 3.15 -12.77
C ASP A 81 5.52 2.98 -11.99
N GLU A 82 4.78 4.07 -11.74
CA GLU A 82 3.44 4.00 -11.12
C GLU A 82 2.48 3.17 -12.00
N TYR A 83 2.46 3.40 -13.31
CA TYR A 83 1.61 2.66 -14.24
C TYR A 83 1.93 1.15 -14.20
N ILE A 84 3.21 0.77 -14.33
CA ILE A 84 3.62 -0.64 -14.29
C ILE A 84 3.31 -1.28 -12.93
N ALA A 85 3.51 -0.55 -11.82
CA ALA A 85 3.17 -1.03 -10.49
C ALA A 85 1.66 -1.30 -10.35
N ARG A 86 0.81 -0.40 -10.84
CA ARG A 86 -0.65 -0.57 -10.85
C ARG A 86 -1.08 -1.74 -11.75
N GLU A 87 -0.46 -1.92 -12.90
CA GLU A 87 -0.74 -3.06 -13.79
C GLU A 87 -0.38 -4.40 -13.13
N LYS A 88 0.73 -4.45 -12.40
CA LYS A 88 1.11 -5.62 -11.60
C LYS A 88 0.10 -5.87 -10.47
N GLU A 89 -0.33 -4.84 -9.76
CA GLU A 89 -1.33 -4.94 -8.71
C GLU A 89 -2.67 -5.47 -9.25
N LYS A 90 -3.12 -5.02 -10.43
CA LYS A 90 -4.32 -5.55 -11.10
C LYS A 90 -4.23 -7.05 -11.36
N LYS A 91 -3.05 -7.58 -11.68
CA LYS A 91 -2.83 -9.03 -11.88
C LYS A 91 -2.91 -9.79 -10.56
N GLU A 92 -2.44 -9.20 -9.46
CA GLU A 92 -2.51 -9.79 -8.12
C GLU A 92 -3.92 -9.70 -7.49
N LEU A 93 -4.81 -8.87 -8.07
CA LEU A 93 -6.17 -8.62 -7.57
C LEU A 93 -7.03 -9.88 -7.40
N ALA A 94 -6.84 -10.91 -8.24
CA ALA A 94 -7.61 -12.14 -8.16
C ALA A 94 -7.45 -12.85 -6.80
N GLU A 95 -6.25 -12.80 -6.20
CA GLU A 95 -6.00 -13.34 -4.86
C GLU A 95 -6.73 -12.52 -3.80
N SER A 96 -6.66 -11.19 -3.89
CA SER A 96 -7.35 -10.26 -2.98
C SER A 96 -8.87 -10.41 -3.04
N LEU A 97 -9.44 -10.68 -4.21
CA LEU A 97 -10.88 -10.93 -4.37
C LEU A 97 -11.33 -12.24 -3.71
N LYS A 98 -10.52 -13.31 -3.82
CA LYS A 98 -10.81 -14.58 -3.14
C LYS A 98 -10.70 -14.43 -1.63
N TRP A 99 -9.69 -13.69 -1.16
CA TRP A 99 -9.49 -13.40 0.25
C TRP A 99 -10.63 -12.55 0.83
N SER A 100 -11.07 -11.49 0.12
CA SER A 100 -12.11 -10.57 0.62
C SER A 100 -13.46 -11.25 0.88
N LYS A 101 -13.82 -12.25 0.06
CA LYS A 101 -15.07 -13.04 0.21
C LYS A 101 -15.16 -13.83 1.52
N LYS A 102 -14.04 -14.06 2.21
CA LYS A 102 -14.01 -14.82 3.46
C LYS A 102 -14.42 -13.97 4.68
N PHE A 103 -14.54 -12.65 4.52
CA PHE A 103 -14.89 -11.72 5.59
C PHE A 103 -16.38 -11.35 5.56
N PRO A 104 -16.98 -11.06 6.73
CA PRO A 104 -18.36 -10.56 6.83
C PRO A 104 -18.47 -9.07 6.43
N TYR A 105 -18.20 -8.75 5.16
CA TYR A 105 -18.08 -7.37 4.69
C TYR A 105 -19.33 -6.53 4.92
N SER A 106 -20.51 -7.07 4.60
CA SER A 106 -21.78 -6.34 4.75
C SER A 106 -22.04 -5.93 6.19
N TYR A 107 -21.65 -6.78 7.15
CA TYR A 107 -21.76 -6.49 8.57
C TYR A 107 -20.80 -5.38 8.99
N LEU A 108 -19.54 -5.45 8.56
CA LEU A 108 -18.55 -4.39 8.81
C LEU A 108 -18.98 -3.04 8.22
N ALA A 109 -19.58 -3.05 7.01
CA ALA A 109 -20.10 -1.85 6.38
C ALA A 109 -21.29 -1.27 7.14
N LYS A 110 -22.21 -2.13 7.61
CA LYS A 110 -23.36 -1.73 8.43
C LYS A 110 -22.91 -1.07 9.74
N LEU A 111 -21.82 -1.55 10.34
CA LEU A 111 -21.23 -0.97 11.54
C LEU A 111 -20.39 0.30 11.29
N GLY A 112 -20.20 0.70 10.02
CA GLY A 112 -19.44 1.91 9.66
C GLY A 112 -17.92 1.77 9.64
N TYR A 113 -17.38 0.55 9.81
CA TYR A 113 -15.93 0.32 9.81
C TYR A 113 -15.31 0.26 8.41
N VAL A 114 -16.12 -0.01 7.38
CA VAL A 114 -15.72 0.03 5.97
C VAL A 114 -16.81 0.71 5.13
N PRO A 115 -16.47 1.35 4.00
CA PRO A 115 -17.48 1.94 3.12
C PRO A 115 -18.47 0.92 2.57
N PHE A 116 -19.72 1.32 2.35
CA PHE A 116 -20.68 0.46 1.64
C PHE A 116 -20.32 0.37 0.16
N THR A 117 -20.22 -0.85 -0.37
CA THR A 117 -20.02 -1.08 -1.81
C THR A 117 -20.51 -2.46 -2.23
N ARG A 118 -20.96 -2.55 -3.49
CA ARG A 118 -21.33 -3.81 -4.15
C ARG A 118 -20.18 -4.37 -4.99
N ASP A 119 -19.22 -3.54 -5.38
CA ASP A 119 -18.08 -3.92 -6.21
C ASP A 119 -17.08 -4.78 -5.43
N ALA A 120 -16.78 -5.98 -5.93
CA ALA A 120 -15.89 -6.93 -5.26
C ALA A 120 -14.44 -6.44 -5.13
N LYS A 121 -13.95 -5.66 -6.10
CA LYS A 121 -12.60 -5.08 -6.09
C LYS A 121 -12.51 -4.01 -5.02
N GLU A 122 -13.51 -3.14 -4.93
CA GLU A 122 -13.58 -2.14 -3.86
C GLU A 122 -13.70 -2.79 -2.49
N LYS A 123 -14.47 -3.89 -2.34
CA LYS A 123 -14.50 -4.67 -1.08
C LYS A 123 -13.10 -5.14 -0.67
N ALA A 124 -12.35 -5.71 -1.61
CA ALA A 124 -11.00 -6.20 -1.33
C ALA A 124 -10.06 -5.06 -0.90
N LYS A 125 -10.08 -3.94 -1.64
CA LYS A 125 -9.28 -2.75 -1.32
C LYS A 125 -9.64 -2.17 0.05
N ASN A 126 -10.94 -1.99 0.31
CA ASN A 126 -11.44 -1.47 1.58
C ASN A 126 -11.04 -2.37 2.76
N LEU A 127 -11.05 -3.69 2.60
CA LEU A 127 -10.58 -4.62 3.64
C LEU A 127 -9.06 -4.53 3.85
N LEU A 128 -8.26 -4.44 2.78
CA LEU A 128 -6.81 -4.25 2.90
C LEU A 128 -6.49 -2.97 3.67
N SER A 129 -7.17 -1.87 3.35
CA SER A 129 -7.07 -0.60 4.08
C SER A 129 -7.57 -0.71 5.53
N PHE A 130 -8.70 -1.36 5.77
CA PHE A 130 -9.24 -1.57 7.12
C PHE A 130 -8.25 -2.29 8.04
N PHE A 131 -7.56 -3.32 7.52
CA PHE A 131 -6.53 -4.06 8.24
C PHE A 131 -5.14 -3.38 8.20
N ASN A 132 -4.97 -2.23 7.54
CA ASN A 132 -3.67 -1.57 7.32
C ASN A 132 -2.59 -2.50 6.71
N ILE A 133 -2.98 -3.31 5.73
CA ILE A 133 -2.08 -4.25 5.04
C ILE A 133 -2.10 -4.02 3.53
N SER A 134 -0.98 -4.31 2.87
CA SER A 134 -0.86 -4.20 1.42
C SER A 134 -1.30 -5.45 0.66
N LYS A 135 -1.26 -6.63 1.29
CA LYS A 135 -1.54 -7.92 0.63
C LYS A 135 -2.26 -8.93 1.55
N PRO A 136 -3.09 -9.83 1.00
CA PRO A 136 -3.70 -10.93 1.74
C PRO A 136 -2.70 -11.80 2.52
N LYS A 137 -1.54 -12.10 1.94
CA LYS A 137 -0.48 -12.87 2.61
C LYS A 137 0.05 -12.20 3.88
N SER A 138 0.02 -10.87 3.94
CA SER A 138 0.40 -10.13 5.14
C SER A 138 -0.60 -10.36 6.28
N TRP A 139 -1.90 -10.46 5.96
CA TRP A 139 -2.92 -10.83 6.95
C TRP A 139 -2.63 -12.19 7.59
N GLU A 140 -2.30 -13.20 6.78
CA GLU A 140 -1.99 -14.55 7.30
C GLU A 140 -0.79 -14.52 8.24
N LYS A 141 0.26 -13.78 7.89
CA LYS A 141 1.45 -13.65 8.75
C LYS A 141 1.14 -12.97 10.09
N ILE A 142 0.35 -11.90 10.07
CA ILE A 142 0.00 -11.12 11.26
C ILE A 142 -0.95 -11.91 12.16
N TYR A 143 -2.09 -12.33 11.61
CA TYR A 143 -3.21 -12.86 12.39
C TYR A 143 -3.15 -14.38 12.61
N ILE A 144 -2.65 -15.16 11.64
CA ILE A 144 -2.59 -16.63 11.77
C ILE A 144 -1.27 -17.07 12.40
N ASN A 145 -0.16 -16.46 11.98
CA ASN A 145 1.19 -16.84 12.44
C ASN A 145 1.69 -16.04 13.64
N GLN A 146 0.79 -15.33 14.34
CA GLN A 146 1.02 -14.70 15.66
C GLN A 146 2.17 -13.68 15.71
N GLN A 147 2.30 -12.83 14.68
CA GLN A 147 3.23 -11.69 14.75
C GLN A 147 2.62 -10.46 15.45
N LEU A 148 1.44 -10.60 16.06
CA LEU A 148 0.81 -9.53 16.81
C LEU A 148 1.45 -9.39 18.21
N PRO A 149 1.66 -8.15 18.69
CA PRO A 149 2.06 -7.90 20.08
C PRO A 149 0.91 -8.13 21.09
N VAL A 150 -0.29 -8.45 20.60
CA VAL A 150 -1.48 -8.66 21.42
C VAL A 150 -1.61 -10.13 21.80
N PHE A 151 -1.51 -10.42 23.09
CA PHE A 151 -1.74 -11.76 23.64
C PHE A 151 -3.24 -12.04 23.70
N PHE A 152 -3.74 -12.90 22.82
CA PHE A 152 -5.13 -13.35 22.83
C PHE A 152 -5.23 -14.80 23.31
N ARG A 153 -6.28 -15.13 24.08
CA ARG A 153 -6.43 -16.41 24.79
C ARG A 153 -6.67 -17.62 23.86
N ILE A 154 -7.14 -17.40 22.62
CA ILE A 154 -7.50 -18.47 21.66
C ILE A 154 -6.74 -18.30 20.35
N SER A 155 -5.78 -19.18 20.05
CA SER A 155 -5.05 -19.19 18.76
C SER A 155 -6.02 -19.12 17.56
N LEU A 156 -5.90 -18.07 16.72
CA LEU A 156 -6.69 -17.88 15.50
C LEU A 156 -6.55 -19.06 14.55
N LYS A 157 -5.37 -19.72 14.54
CA LYS A 157 -5.09 -20.92 13.76
C LYS A 157 -6.01 -22.11 14.08
N LYS A 158 -6.56 -22.17 15.31
CA LYS A 158 -7.48 -23.23 15.75
C LYS A 158 -8.95 -22.79 15.75
N SER A 159 -9.24 -21.55 15.34
CA SER A 159 -10.61 -21.02 15.31
C SER A 159 -11.42 -21.55 14.13
N LYS A 160 -12.71 -21.81 14.35
CA LYS A 160 -13.67 -22.14 13.28
C LYS A 160 -13.88 -20.99 12.29
N ASN A 161 -13.66 -19.74 12.72
CA ASN A 161 -13.82 -18.56 11.86
C ASN A 161 -12.74 -17.50 12.15
N PRO A 162 -11.52 -17.67 11.60
CA PRO A 162 -10.43 -16.74 11.84
C PRO A 162 -10.64 -15.36 11.21
N TYR A 163 -11.39 -15.29 10.11
CA TYR A 163 -11.65 -14.03 9.39
C TYR A 163 -12.54 -13.09 10.20
N SER A 164 -13.68 -13.58 10.69
CA SER A 164 -14.55 -12.77 11.57
C SER A 164 -13.85 -12.38 12.88
N LEU A 165 -13.10 -13.30 13.49
CA LEU A 165 -12.39 -13.01 14.73
C LEU A 165 -11.29 -11.94 14.52
N SER A 166 -10.53 -12.02 13.42
CA SER A 166 -9.54 -11.00 13.09
C SER A 166 -10.17 -9.62 12.84
N ALA A 167 -11.34 -9.58 12.20
CA ALA A 167 -12.10 -8.35 12.01
C ALA A 167 -12.54 -7.74 13.35
N PHE A 168 -13.00 -8.56 14.28
CA PHE A 168 -13.38 -8.10 15.62
C PHE A 168 -12.17 -7.58 16.41
N LEU A 169 -11.02 -8.27 16.35
CA LEU A 169 -9.78 -7.79 16.94
C LEU A 169 -9.37 -6.43 16.37
N ARG A 170 -9.47 -6.28 15.04
CA ARG A 170 -9.15 -5.03 14.36
C ARG A 170 -10.08 -3.89 14.77
N ILE A 171 -11.38 -4.17 14.95
CA ILE A 171 -12.33 -3.21 15.52
C ILE A 171 -11.87 -2.77 16.92
N GLY A 172 -11.51 -3.73 17.78
CA GLY A 172 -11.00 -3.43 19.12
C GLY A 172 -9.75 -2.54 19.10
N GLU A 173 -8.81 -2.77 18.18
CA GLU A 173 -7.63 -1.91 17.98
C GLU A 173 -8.02 -0.48 17.57
N ILE A 174 -8.98 -0.34 16.64
CA ILE A 174 -9.46 0.96 16.17
C ILE A 174 -10.15 1.73 17.29
N GLU A 175 -11.04 1.08 18.05
CA GLU A 175 -11.72 1.73 19.17
C GLU A 175 -10.75 2.08 20.30
N ALA A 176 -9.83 1.18 20.64
CA ALA A 176 -8.80 1.44 21.64
C ALA A 176 -7.92 2.64 21.25
N SER A 177 -7.59 2.81 19.96
CA SER A 177 -6.78 3.95 19.49
C SER A 177 -7.48 5.31 19.63
N LYS A 178 -8.80 5.34 19.80
CA LYS A 178 -9.56 6.59 20.02
C LYS A 178 -9.60 6.99 21.49
N ILE A 179 -9.26 6.07 22.40
CA ILE A 179 -9.29 6.30 23.84
C ILE A 179 -7.94 6.91 24.23
N ASP A 180 -7.97 8.13 24.75
CA ASP A 180 -6.80 8.70 25.42
C ASP A 180 -6.69 8.08 26.82
N ALA A 181 -5.72 7.19 27.00
CA ALA A 181 -5.51 6.45 28.23
C ALA A 181 -4.07 6.64 28.73
N PRO A 182 -3.87 6.82 30.05
CA PRO A 182 -2.54 6.88 30.61
C PRO A 182 -1.80 5.55 30.40
N PRO A 183 -0.45 5.56 30.40
CA PRO A 183 0.33 4.34 30.28
C PRO A 183 -0.02 3.35 31.39
N PHE A 184 0.05 2.06 31.04
CA PHE A 184 -0.28 0.98 31.95
C PHE A 184 0.47 1.12 33.29
N ASN A 185 -0.29 1.15 34.38
CA ASN A 185 0.26 1.16 35.74
C ASN A 185 -0.23 -0.07 36.52
N LYS A 186 0.71 -0.99 36.78
CA LYS A 186 0.44 -2.27 37.46
C LYS A 186 -0.07 -2.09 38.89
N ALA A 187 0.41 -1.09 39.62
CA ALA A 187 0.00 -0.83 41.01
C ALA A 187 -1.46 -0.35 41.04
N LYS A 188 -1.78 0.67 40.22
CA LYS A 188 -3.16 1.17 40.07
C LYS A 188 -4.13 0.07 39.63
N LEU A 189 -3.72 -0.80 38.69
CA LEU A 189 -4.57 -1.94 38.30
C LEU A 189 -4.89 -2.85 39.48
N LYS A 190 -3.90 -3.19 40.32
CA LYS A 190 -4.11 -4.06 41.49
C LYS A 190 -5.06 -3.43 42.52
N GLU A 191 -4.96 -2.13 42.74
CA GLU A 191 -5.84 -1.39 43.65
C GLU A 191 -7.30 -1.41 43.17
N VAL A 192 -7.51 -1.17 41.88
CA VAL A 192 -8.85 -1.11 41.27
C VAL A 192 -9.43 -2.51 40.99
N LEU A 193 -8.61 -3.57 41.06
CA LEU A 193 -8.99 -4.95 40.72
C LEU A 193 -10.15 -5.48 41.55
N LYS A 194 -10.25 -5.08 42.83
CA LYS A 194 -11.37 -5.45 43.71
C LYS A 194 -12.68 -4.85 43.19
N ASN A 195 -12.68 -3.55 42.89
CA ASN A 195 -13.85 -2.84 42.36
C ASN A 195 -14.28 -3.38 40.99
N LEU A 196 -13.33 -3.76 40.13
CA LEU A 196 -13.64 -4.39 38.84
C LEU A 196 -14.35 -5.74 39.00
N LYS A 197 -13.95 -6.57 39.97
CA LYS A 197 -14.63 -7.84 40.27
C LYS A 197 -16.06 -7.61 40.75
N ASP A 198 -16.28 -6.56 41.55
CA ASP A 198 -17.61 -6.21 42.05
C ASP A 198 -18.54 -5.76 40.90
N ILE A 199 -18.01 -5.01 39.93
CA ILE A 199 -18.76 -4.62 38.72
C ILE A 199 -19.06 -5.84 37.84
N MET A 200 -18.10 -6.75 37.67
CA MET A 200 -18.30 -7.98 36.88
C MET A 200 -19.36 -8.93 37.47
N ASN A 201 -19.61 -8.86 38.77
CA ASN A 201 -20.59 -9.68 39.48
C ASN A 201 -21.96 -9.00 39.64
N LYS A 202 -22.12 -7.72 39.25
CA LYS A 202 -23.43 -7.09 39.16
C LYS A 202 -24.10 -7.56 37.88
N GLU A 203 -25.20 -8.31 38.01
CA GLU A 203 -26.11 -8.56 36.89
C GLU A 203 -26.59 -7.20 36.37
N SER A 204 -26.44 -6.99 35.06
CA SER A 204 -27.11 -5.87 34.40
C SER A 204 -28.61 -6.14 34.41
N GLU A 205 -29.42 -5.18 34.85
CA GLU A 205 -30.90 -5.27 34.86
C GLU A 205 -31.52 -5.41 33.45
N ASP A 206 -30.70 -5.35 32.38
CA ASP A 206 -31.11 -5.35 30.97
C ASP A 206 -30.73 -6.64 30.18
N PHE A 207 -30.94 -7.83 30.74
CA PHE A 207 -30.95 -9.09 29.95
C PHE A 207 -32.16 -9.97 30.24
#